data_AF-A0A4V1SKJ5-F1
#
_entry.id   AF-A0A4V1SKJ5-F1
#
_cell.length_a   1.000
_cell.length_b   1.000
_cell.length_c   1.000
_cell.angle_alpha   90.00
_cell.angle_beta   90.00
_cell.angle_gamma   90.00
#
_symmetry.space_group_name_H-M   'P 1'
#
loop_
_entity.id
_entity.type
_entity.pdbx_description
1 polymer ?
#
loop_
_entity_poly.entity_id
_entity_poly.type
_entity_poly.pdbx_seq_one_letter_code
_entity_poly.pdbx_strand_id
1 'polypeptide(L)'
;MNFSLLLENLTNPALLFFILGIVAVYMKSDLEIPPNSSKFISLYLLFSIGFKGGQELSHEHFTSEVILSIIFGIVVSCLIPIYTFFIARRKMNVFDAGAIAAAYGSISAVTFVTAVSYLETKQLHVSGHMVALMALMEVPAIVTALLLISIYNKDSTQK
;
A
#
# COMPACT_ATOMS: atom_id res chain seq x y z
N MET A 1 25.46 2.64 -18.32
CA MET A 1 24.74 2.42 -17.05
C MET A 1 25.12 3.57 -16.12
N ASN A 2 24.15 4.31 -15.58
CA ASN A 2 24.44 5.54 -14.87
C ASN A 2 24.81 5.21 -13.40
N PHE A 3 26.11 5.17 -13.09
CA PHE A 3 26.61 4.76 -11.77
C PHE A 3 26.08 5.63 -10.63
N SER A 4 25.80 6.91 -10.91
CA SER A 4 25.18 7.84 -9.96
C SER A 4 23.79 7.39 -9.52
N LEU A 5 22.95 6.95 -10.47
CA LEU A 5 21.58 6.53 -10.20
C LEU A 5 21.53 5.24 -9.37
N LEU A 6 22.50 4.36 -9.56
CA LEU A 6 22.66 3.16 -8.73
C LEU A 6 23.04 3.54 -7.29
N LEU A 7 23.96 4.49 -7.14
CA LEU A 7 24.38 5.00 -5.82
C LEU A 7 23.21 5.66 -5.08
N GLU A 8 22.45 6.52 -5.75
CA GLU A 8 21.25 7.18 -5.18
C GLU A 8 20.24 6.16 -4.61
N ASN A 9 19.94 5.11 -5.38
CA ASN A 9 19.02 4.06 -4.93
C ASN A 9 19.59 3.23 -3.77
N LEU A 10 20.89 2.92 -3.78
CA LEU A 10 21.54 2.18 -2.68
C LEU A 10 21.62 3.01 -1.38
N THR A 11 21.69 4.33 -1.49
CA THR A 11 21.67 5.24 -0.33
C THR A 11 20.27 5.63 0.15
N ASN A 12 19.21 5.05 -0.42
CA ASN A 12 17.85 5.32 0.00
C ASN A 12 17.64 4.90 1.48
N PRO A 13 17.14 5.79 2.37
CA PRO A 13 16.96 5.47 3.78
C PRO A 13 16.09 4.23 4.04
N ALA A 14 15.01 4.04 3.28
CA ALA A 14 14.13 2.88 3.46
C ALA A 14 14.87 1.57 3.18
N LEU A 15 15.70 1.52 2.12
CA LEU A 15 16.55 0.38 1.82
C LEU A 15 17.61 0.16 2.91
N LEU A 16 18.25 1.23 3.37
CA LEU A 16 19.28 1.14 4.41
C LEU A 16 18.70 0.66 5.75
N PHE A 17 17.50 1.11 6.16
CA PHE A 17 16.82 0.60 7.36
C PHE A 17 16.39 -0.86 7.21
N PHE A 18 15.97 -1.28 6.02
CA PHE A 18 15.69 -2.69 5.74
C PHE A 18 16.96 -3.56 5.90
N ILE A 19 18.08 -3.12 5.32
CA ILE A 19 19.39 -3.79 5.48
C ILE A 19 19.82 -3.79 6.95
N LEU A 20 19.64 -2.67 7.67
CA LEU A 20 19.93 -2.58 9.09
C LEU A 20 19.13 -3.62 9.88
N GLY A 21 17.85 -3.82 9.55
CA GLY A 21 17.02 -4.86 10.16
C GLY A 21 17.59 -6.27 9.94
N ILE A 22 18.02 -6.58 8.71
CA ILE A 22 18.70 -7.87 8.40
C ILE A 22 19.97 -8.03 9.22
N VAL A 23 20.81 -7.00 9.27
CA VAL A 23 22.07 -7.02 10.03
C VAL A 23 21.81 -7.16 11.52
N ALA A 24 20.83 -6.44 12.08
CA ALA A 24 20.46 -6.51 13.49
C ALA A 24 19.99 -7.92 13.88
N VAL A 25 19.16 -8.56 13.05
CA VAL A 25 18.72 -9.95 13.27
C VAL A 25 19.90 -10.92 13.18
N TYR A 26 20.78 -10.75 12.18
CA TYR A 26 21.96 -11.60 12.00
C TYR A 26 22.94 -11.49 13.19
N MET A 27 23.11 -10.28 13.74
CA MET A 27 23.93 -10.03 14.93
C MET A 27 23.23 -10.40 16.25
N LYS A 28 21.99 -10.91 16.21
CA LYS A 28 21.15 -11.17 17.40
C LYS A 28 21.04 -9.94 18.31
N SER A 29 20.92 -8.76 17.71
CA SER A 29 20.76 -7.52 18.44
C SER A 29 19.41 -7.49 19.14
N ASP A 30 19.38 -7.08 20.41
CA ASP A 30 18.15 -6.80 21.17
C ASP A 30 17.53 -5.44 20.76
N LEU A 31 17.63 -5.09 19.47
CA LEU A 31 17.09 -3.84 18.94
C LEU A 31 15.56 -3.97 18.85
N GLU A 32 14.90 -3.72 19.97
CA GLU A 32 13.45 -3.72 20.09
C GLU A 32 12.91 -2.30 19.98
N ILE A 33 11.90 -2.09 19.12
CA ILE A 33 11.11 -0.86 19.13
C ILE A 33 10.09 -0.98 20.28
N PRO A 34 10.06 -0.04 21.24
CA PRO A 34 9.13 -0.12 22.36
C PRO A 34 7.68 -0.30 21.89
N PRO A 35 6.88 -1.20 22.51
CA PRO A 35 5.52 -1.52 22.06
C PRO A 35 4.60 -0.30 21.97
N ASN A 36 4.74 0.63 22.91
CA ASN A 36 3.97 1.87 22.93
C ASN A 36 4.36 2.80 21.77
N SER A 37 5.64 2.83 21.40
CA SER A 37 6.13 3.59 20.24
C SER A 37 5.57 3.02 18.95
N SER A 38 5.56 1.69 18.77
CA SER A 38 4.97 1.07 17.58
C SER A 38 3.50 1.42 17.41
N LYS A 39 2.70 1.31 18.49
CA LYS A 39 1.27 1.66 18.47
C LYS A 39 1.05 3.14 18.14
N PHE A 40 1.83 4.02 18.77
CA PHE A 40 1.77 5.45 18.51
C PHE A 40 2.12 5.78 17.05
N ILE A 41 3.20 5.20 16.52
CA ILE A 41 3.63 5.40 15.13
C ILE A 41 2.53 4.92 14.17
N SER A 42 1.95 3.73 14.38
CA SER A 42 0.86 3.24 13.54
C SER A 42 -0.36 4.15 13.56
N LEU A 43 -0.80 4.60 14.75
CA LEU A 43 -1.93 5.52 14.89
C LEU A 43 -1.64 6.87 14.22
N TYR A 44 -0.45 7.42 14.47
CA TYR A 44 0.01 8.67 13.89
C TYR A 44 0.05 8.58 12.37
N LEU A 45 0.57 7.49 11.80
CA LEU A 45 0.61 7.29 10.35
C LEU A 45 -0.80 7.20 9.77
N LEU A 46 -1.69 6.41 10.36
CA LEU A 46 -3.08 6.29 9.89
C LEU A 46 -3.79 7.65 9.93
N PHE A 47 -3.65 8.38 11.04
CA PHE A 47 -4.20 9.72 11.19
C PHE A 47 -3.59 10.70 10.18
N SER A 48 -2.27 10.71 10.03
CA SER A 48 -1.56 11.64 9.14
C SER A 48 -1.89 11.38 7.67
N ILE A 49 -1.99 10.12 7.24
CA ILE A 49 -2.39 9.74 5.88
C ILE A 49 -3.82 10.24 5.61
N GLY A 50 -4.76 9.95 6.52
CA GLY A 50 -6.15 10.41 6.39
C GLY A 50 -6.28 11.93 6.41
N PHE A 51 -5.59 12.61 7.33
CA PHE A 51 -5.60 14.06 7.46
C PHE A 51 -4.98 14.74 6.24
N LYS A 52 -3.83 14.26 5.75
CA LYS A 52 -3.17 14.79 4.56
C LYS A 52 -4.04 14.58 3.32
N GLY A 53 -4.60 13.38 3.13
CA GLY A 53 -5.54 13.13 2.03
C GLY A 53 -6.75 14.06 2.05
N GLY A 54 -7.37 14.27 3.23
CA GLY A 54 -8.49 15.19 3.39
C GLY A 54 -8.13 16.65 3.15
N GLN A 55 -6.96 17.08 3.63
CA GLN A 55 -6.45 18.45 3.42
C GLN A 55 -6.20 18.74 1.94
N GLU A 56 -5.56 17.82 1.21
CA GLU A 56 -5.28 18.02 -0.21
C GLU A 56 -6.58 18.08 -1.03
N LEU A 57 -7.58 17.25 -0.71
CA LEU A 57 -8.91 17.33 -1.35
C LEU A 57 -9.66 18.64 -1.04
N SER A 58 -9.44 19.26 0.11
CA SER A 58 -10.15 20.50 0.48
C SER A 58 -9.61 21.75 -0.22
N HIS A 59 -8.37 21.71 -0.71
CA HIS A 59 -7.71 22.84 -1.38
C HIS A 59 -7.76 22.73 -2.91
N GLU A 60 -8.12 21.58 -3.46
CA GLU A 60 -8.31 21.40 -4.89
C GLU A 60 -9.74 21.75 -5.33
N HIS A 61 -9.87 22.40 -6.49
CA HIS A 61 -11.15 22.47 -7.17
C HIS A 61 -11.53 21.06 -7.64
N PHE A 62 -12.75 20.61 -7.35
CA PHE A 62 -13.29 19.35 -7.85
C PHE A 62 -13.39 19.40 -9.39
N THR A 63 -12.30 19.05 -10.06
CA THR A 63 -12.25 18.93 -11.51
C THR A 63 -12.71 17.54 -11.94
N SER A 64 -13.13 17.42 -13.20
CA SER A 64 -13.47 16.11 -13.77
C SER A 64 -12.31 15.12 -13.70
N GLU A 65 -11.06 15.61 -13.77
CA GLU A 65 -9.85 14.79 -13.66
C GLU A 65 -9.73 14.13 -12.28
N VAL A 66 -9.91 14.87 -11.19
CA VAL A 66 -9.85 14.34 -9.82
C VAL A 66 -10.90 13.25 -9.61
N ILE A 67 -12.13 13.50 -10.06
CA ILE A 67 -13.24 12.54 -9.94
C ILE A 67 -12.94 11.27 -10.74
N LEU A 68 -12.45 11.40 -11.98
CA LEU A 68 -12.10 10.26 -12.82
C LEU A 68 -10.95 9.44 -12.20
N SER A 69 -9.93 10.10 -11.66
CA SER A 69 -8.82 9.45 -10.95
C SER A 69 -9.30 8.66 -9.72
N ILE A 70 -10.20 9.21 -8.92
CA ILE A 70 -10.79 8.52 -7.76
C ILE A 70 -11.59 7.29 -8.17
N ILE A 71 -12.50 7.45 -9.15
CA ILE A 71 -13.31 6.33 -9.65
C ILE A 71 -12.40 5.25 -10.22
N PHE A 72 -11.40 5.64 -11.03
CA PHE A 72 -10.45 4.72 -11.60
C PHE A 72 -9.67 3.95 -10.52
N GLY A 73 -9.14 4.64 -9.51
CA GLY A 73 -8.43 4.01 -8.40
C GLY A 73 -9.30 3.02 -7.62
N ILE A 74 -10.55 3.39 -7.30
CA ILE A 74 -11.49 2.49 -6.61
C ILE A 74 -11.76 1.24 -7.46
N VAL A 75 -12.05 1.42 -8.76
CA VAL A 75 -12.31 0.30 -9.68
C VAL A 75 -11.11 -0.63 -9.75
N VAL A 76 -9.91 -0.10 -9.95
CA VAL A 76 -8.67 -0.90 -10.01
C VAL A 76 -8.44 -1.63 -8.68
N SER A 77 -8.67 -0.96 -7.55
CA SER A 77 -8.49 -1.55 -6.21
C SER A 77 -9.46 -2.69 -5.92
N CYS A 78 -10.65 -2.69 -6.52
CA CYS A 78 -11.56 -3.84 -6.47
C CYS A 78 -11.14 -4.94 -7.46
N LEU A 79 -10.72 -4.57 -8.68
CA LEU A 79 -10.38 -5.54 -9.73
C LEU A 79 -9.15 -6.38 -9.38
N ILE A 80 -8.12 -5.79 -8.77
CA ILE A 80 -6.88 -6.49 -8.45
C ILE A 80 -7.09 -7.69 -7.51
N PRO A 81 -7.76 -7.55 -6.35
CA PRO A 81 -8.10 -8.68 -5.51
C PRO A 81 -8.92 -9.74 -6.23
N ILE A 82 -9.87 -9.35 -7.10
CA ILE A 82 -10.75 -10.30 -7.80
C ILE A 82 -9.93 -11.26 -8.67
N TYR A 83 -9.14 -10.75 -9.61
CA TYR A 83 -8.39 -11.64 -10.49
C TYR A 83 -7.28 -12.37 -9.72
N THR A 84 -6.65 -11.72 -8.73
CA THR A 84 -5.59 -12.33 -7.91
C THR A 84 -6.13 -13.52 -7.11
N PHE A 85 -7.31 -13.37 -6.52
CA PHE A 85 -7.98 -14.44 -5.78
C PHE A 85 -8.20 -15.65 -6.67
N PHE A 86 -8.79 -15.49 -7.86
CA PHE A 86 -9.06 -16.60 -8.76
C PHE A 86 -7.79 -17.27 -9.28
N ILE A 87 -6.71 -16.51 -9.51
CA ILE A 87 -5.39 -17.08 -9.87
C ILE A 87 -4.85 -17.90 -8.70
N ALA A 88 -4.85 -17.36 -7.47
CA ALA A 88 -4.32 -18.02 -6.29
C ALA A 88 -5.15 -19.27 -5.89
N ARG A 89 -6.47 -19.23 -6.07
CA ARG A 89 -7.39 -20.36 -5.82
C ARG A 89 -7.07 -21.61 -6.63
N ARG A 90 -6.30 -21.51 -7.73
CA ARG A 90 -5.85 -22.68 -8.50
C ARG A 90 -4.87 -23.56 -7.72
N LYS A 91 -4.18 -23.01 -6.73
CA LYS A 91 -3.14 -23.72 -5.95
C LYS A 91 -3.31 -23.62 -4.44
N MET A 92 -4.13 -22.71 -3.95
CA MET A 92 -4.26 -22.41 -2.52
C MET A 92 -5.71 -22.50 -2.03
N ASN A 93 -5.88 -22.68 -0.71
CA ASN A 93 -7.19 -22.66 -0.07
C ASN A 93 -7.81 -21.24 -0.12
N VAL A 94 -9.07 -21.11 0.32
CA VAL A 94 -9.82 -19.85 0.25
C VAL A 94 -9.17 -18.74 1.09
N PHE A 95 -8.69 -19.06 2.29
CA PHE A 95 -8.10 -18.08 3.19
C PHE A 95 -6.75 -17.57 2.65
N ASP A 96 -5.88 -18.47 2.21
CA ASP A 96 -4.58 -18.10 1.63
C ASP A 96 -4.74 -17.31 0.33
N ALA A 97 -5.64 -17.74 -0.55
CA ALA A 97 -5.93 -17.01 -1.78
C ALA A 97 -6.51 -15.61 -1.50
N GLY A 98 -7.35 -15.49 -0.47
CA GLY A 98 -7.89 -14.21 -0.02
C GLY A 98 -6.84 -13.29 0.60
N ALA A 99 -5.94 -13.84 1.43
CA ALA A 99 -4.83 -13.09 2.00
C ALA A 99 -3.89 -12.55 0.91
N ILE A 100 -3.57 -13.38 -0.09
CA ILE A 100 -2.78 -12.96 -1.26
C ILE A 100 -3.52 -11.89 -2.06
N ALA A 101 -4.82 -12.08 -2.32
CA ALA A 101 -5.64 -11.09 -3.03
C ALA A 101 -5.68 -9.74 -2.32
N ALA A 102 -5.81 -9.72 -0.99
CA ALA A 102 -5.75 -8.51 -0.18
C ALA A 102 -4.36 -7.85 -0.27
N ALA A 103 -3.29 -8.65 -0.16
CA ALA A 103 -1.91 -8.15 -0.17
C ALA A 103 -1.53 -7.51 -1.51
N TYR A 104 -1.92 -8.11 -2.64
CA TYR A 104 -1.63 -7.57 -3.97
C TYR A 104 -2.60 -6.48 -4.41
N GLY A 105 -3.84 -6.48 -3.90
CA GLY A 105 -4.82 -5.43 -4.20
C GLY A 105 -4.62 -4.15 -3.39
N SER A 106 -4.08 -4.27 -2.17
CA SER A 106 -3.77 -3.13 -1.32
C SER A 106 -2.56 -2.35 -1.86
N ILE A 107 -2.37 -1.12 -1.36
CA ILE A 107 -1.28 -0.24 -1.78
C ILE A 107 -0.17 -0.19 -0.74
N SER A 108 1.06 -0.18 -1.23
CA SER A 108 2.24 0.10 -0.40
C SER A 108 2.49 1.61 -0.31
N ALA A 109 2.30 2.18 0.89
CA ALA A 109 2.66 3.57 1.18
C ALA A 109 4.13 3.87 0.88
N VAL A 110 5.03 2.91 1.15
CA VAL A 110 6.47 3.03 0.84
C VAL A 110 6.72 3.13 -0.66
N THR A 111 5.99 2.34 -1.46
CA THR A 111 6.10 2.40 -2.94
C THR A 111 5.60 3.74 -3.47
N PHE A 112 4.47 4.22 -2.94
CA PHE A 112 3.92 5.54 -3.29
C PHE A 112 4.90 6.66 -2.97
N VAL A 113 5.43 6.72 -1.74
CA VAL A 113 6.40 7.74 -1.32
C VAL A 113 7.67 7.69 -2.18
N THR A 114 8.17 6.49 -2.49
CA THR A 114 9.34 6.33 -3.35
C THR A 114 9.08 6.88 -4.75
N ALA A 115 7.90 6.59 -5.33
CA ALA A 115 7.52 7.11 -6.63
C ALA A 115 7.37 8.63 -6.64
N VAL A 116 6.74 9.21 -5.61
CA VAL A 116 6.62 10.66 -5.44
C VAL A 116 8.00 11.31 -5.33
N SER A 117 8.87 10.82 -4.44
CA SER A 117 10.24 11.34 -4.29
C SER A 117 11.03 11.23 -5.59
N TYR A 118 10.88 10.13 -6.34
CA TYR A 118 11.52 10.00 -7.65
C TYR A 118 11.03 11.06 -8.64
N LEU A 119 9.72 11.28 -8.74
CA LEU A 119 9.15 12.32 -9.62
C LEU A 119 9.62 13.72 -9.21
N GLU A 120 9.70 14.00 -7.92
CA GLU A 120 10.26 15.27 -7.39
C GLU A 120 11.72 15.47 -7.81
N THR A 121 12.56 14.42 -7.80
CA THR A 121 13.95 14.53 -8.32
C THR A 121 14.01 14.89 -9.80
N LYS A 122 12.92 14.63 -10.55
CA LYS A 122 12.76 14.99 -11.97
C LYS A 122 12.02 16.31 -12.15
N GLN A 123 11.76 17.06 -11.08
CA GLN A 123 10.96 18.30 -11.09
C GLN A 123 9.53 18.08 -11.62
N LEU A 124 9.01 16.86 -11.49
CA LEU A 124 7.62 16.52 -11.79
C LEU A 124 6.84 16.52 -10.49
N HIS A 125 6.00 17.53 -10.30
CA HIS A 125 5.18 17.65 -9.10
C HIS A 125 3.97 16.72 -9.18
N VAL A 126 3.77 15.93 -8.13
CA VAL A 126 2.59 15.09 -7.96
C VAL A 126 1.49 15.91 -7.30
N SER A 127 0.27 15.82 -7.82
CA SER A 127 -0.90 16.50 -7.26
C SER A 127 -1.27 15.95 -5.88
N GLY A 128 -1.79 16.82 -5.02
CA GLY A 128 -2.16 16.48 -3.65
C GLY A 128 -3.25 15.40 -3.57
N HIS A 129 -4.21 15.41 -4.50
CA HIS A 129 -5.25 14.39 -4.57
C HIS A 129 -4.72 12.96 -4.75
N MET A 130 -3.47 12.76 -5.22
CA MET A 130 -2.88 11.42 -5.32
C MET A 130 -2.63 10.77 -3.96
N VAL A 131 -2.36 11.58 -2.92
CA VAL A 131 -2.25 11.07 -1.54
C VAL A 131 -3.61 10.60 -1.04
N ALA A 132 -4.66 11.36 -1.34
CA ALA A 132 -6.03 11.00 -0.99
C ALA A 132 -6.49 9.74 -1.74
N LEU A 133 -6.15 9.64 -3.03
CA LEU A 133 -6.40 8.47 -3.85
C LEU A 133 -5.76 7.22 -3.24
N MET A 134 -4.48 7.29 -2.87
CA MET A 134 -3.76 6.19 -2.23
C MET A 134 -4.46 5.71 -0.95
N ALA A 135 -4.88 6.62 -0.09
CA ALA A 135 -5.62 6.27 1.12
C ALA A 135 -6.99 5.63 0.83
N LEU A 136 -7.71 6.13 -0.18
CA LEU A 136 -9.03 5.62 -0.56
C LEU A 136 -8.99 4.22 -1.18
N MET A 137 -7.89 3.87 -1.85
CA MET A 137 -7.74 2.61 -2.57
C MET A 137 -7.50 1.40 -1.64
N GLU A 138 -7.02 1.61 -0.42
CA GLU A 138 -6.75 0.52 0.54
C GLU A 138 -8.03 -0.21 0.98
N VAL A 139 -9.09 0.54 1.32
CA VAL A 139 -10.35 -0.03 1.82
C VAL A 139 -11.06 -0.91 0.78
N PRO A 140 -11.29 -0.48 -0.47
CA PRO A 140 -11.92 -1.31 -1.51
C PRO A 140 -11.16 -2.61 -1.75
N ALA A 141 -9.84 -2.60 -1.74
CA ALA A 141 -9.03 -3.79 -1.94
C ALA A 141 -9.22 -4.83 -0.83
N ILE A 142 -9.11 -4.39 0.43
CA ILE A 142 -9.28 -5.25 1.60
C ILE A 142 -10.72 -5.79 1.67
N VAL A 143 -11.72 -4.91 1.49
CA VAL A 143 -13.13 -5.30 1.53
C VAL A 143 -13.44 -6.33 0.44
N THR A 144 -12.94 -6.13 -0.78
CA THR A 144 -13.18 -7.07 -1.88
C THR A 144 -12.58 -8.45 -1.60
N ALA A 145 -11.36 -8.51 -1.07
CA ALA A 145 -10.74 -9.76 -0.69
C ALA A 145 -11.51 -10.48 0.44
N LEU A 146 -11.96 -9.75 1.47
CA LEU A 146 -12.77 -10.31 2.56
C LEU A 146 -14.13 -10.83 2.08
N LEU A 147 -14.78 -10.12 1.15
CA LEU A 147 -16.02 -10.57 0.53
C LEU A 147 -15.81 -11.88 -0.24
N LEU A 148 -14.74 -11.99 -1.03
CA LEU A 148 -14.39 -13.22 -1.75
C LEU A 148 -14.16 -14.39 -0.78
N ILE A 149 -13.43 -14.17 0.32
CA ILE A 149 -13.29 -15.18 1.38
C ILE A 149 -14.66 -15.58 1.92
N SER A 150 -15.51 -14.62 2.28
CA SER A 150 -16.83 -14.92 2.87
C SER A 150 -17.76 -15.68 1.93
N ILE A 151 -17.71 -15.40 0.63
CA ILE A 151 -18.53 -16.08 -0.38
C ILE A 151 -18.05 -17.52 -0.53
N TYR A 152 -16.75 -17.72 -0.79
CA TYR A 152 -16.22 -19.03 -1.14
C TYR A 152 -15.93 -19.94 0.08
N ASN A 153 -15.91 -19.40 1.29
CA ASN A 153 -15.80 -20.21 2.51
C ASN A 153 -17.11 -20.96 2.80
N LYS A 154 -18.29 -20.38 2.47
CA LYS A 154 -19.58 -21.04 2.64
C LYS A 154 -19.73 -22.28 1.74
N ASP A 155 -19.18 -22.23 0.52
CA ASP A 155 -19.20 -23.36 -0.41
C ASP A 155 -18.38 -24.56 0.06
N SER A 156 -17.31 -24.33 0.85
CA SER A 156 -16.50 -25.41 1.44
C SER A 156 -17.13 -26.09 2.65
N THR A 157 -18.12 -25.47 3.31
CA THR A 157 -18.84 -26.07 4.46
C THR A 157 -20.09 -26.85 4.04
N GLN A 158 -20.52 -26.73 2.77
CA GLN A 158 -21.71 -27.39 2.22
C GLN A 158 -21.41 -28.59 1.30
N LYS A 159 -20.14 -28.97 1.14
CA LYS A 159 -19.70 -30.23 0.51
C LYS A 159 -19.15 -31.17 1.56
#